data_AF-Q1PBE6-F1
#
_entry.id   AF-Q1PBE6-F1
#
_cell.length_a   1.000
_cell.length_b   1.000
_cell.length_c   1.000
_cell.angle_alpha   90.00
_cell.angle_beta   90.00
_cell.angle_gamma   90.00
#
_symmetry.space_group_name_H-M   'P 1'
#
loop_
_entity.id
_entity.type
_entity.pdbx_description
1 polymer ?
#
loop_
_entity_poly.entity_id
_entity_poly.type
_entity_poly.pdbx_seq_one_letter_code
_entity_poly.pdbx_strand_id
1 'polypeptide(L)'
;GFHQFEWQPGLKNVSPSHNVGIINGLSGGASTVDDAPADTITRRFRYDVALVSALKDLEEDIMEGLRESGLEDSACTSGFSVMIKESCDGMGDVSEKHGGGPVVPEKAVRFSFTVMSVSIRAENQKKEVTIFTEPKPNSELSCRPLCLTFVDESDHENLTAVLSP
;
A
#
# COMPACT_ATOMS: atom_id res chain seq x y z
N GLY A 1 -4.78 -5.59 9.25
CA GLY A 1 -4.19 -5.93 10.55
C GLY A 1 -5.02 -5.44 11.72
N PHE A 2 -6.29 -5.09 11.51
CA PHE A 2 -7.22 -4.70 12.58
C PHE A 2 -8.66 -4.91 12.10
N HIS A 3 -9.03 -4.23 11.00
CA HIS A 3 -10.32 -4.43 10.35
C HIS A 3 -10.37 -5.77 9.62
N GLN A 4 -11.52 -6.44 9.74
CA GLN A 4 -11.84 -7.64 8.97
C GLN A 4 -12.25 -7.26 7.54
N PHE A 5 -11.80 -8.02 6.56
CA PHE A 5 -12.16 -7.86 5.16
C PHE A 5 -11.97 -9.17 4.40
N GLU A 6 -12.53 -9.25 3.21
CA GLU A 6 -12.36 -10.36 2.28
C GLU A 6 -12.39 -9.86 0.83
N TRP A 7 -11.79 -10.65 -0.06
CA TRP A 7 -11.85 -10.44 -1.51
C TRP A 7 -12.72 -11.49 -2.15
N GLN A 8 -13.57 -11.08 -3.09
CA GLN A 8 -14.45 -11.97 -3.86
C GLN A 8 -14.27 -11.72 -5.37
N PRO A 9 -13.80 -12.72 -6.15
CA PRO A 9 -13.22 -13.99 -5.70
C PRO A 9 -11.92 -13.78 -4.90
N GLY A 10 -11.48 -14.81 -4.18
CA GLY A 10 -10.23 -14.76 -3.43
C GLY A 10 -9.03 -14.41 -4.31
N LEU A 11 -8.12 -13.59 -3.78
CA LEU A 11 -6.89 -13.19 -4.48
C LEU A 11 -6.00 -14.40 -4.78
N LYS A 12 -5.43 -14.43 -5.99
CA LYS A 12 -4.49 -15.48 -6.40
C LYS A 12 -3.15 -15.26 -5.69
N ASN A 13 -2.56 -16.34 -5.16
CA ASN A 13 -1.23 -16.34 -4.52
C ASN A 13 -1.08 -15.38 -3.32
N VAL A 14 -2.18 -14.92 -2.73
CA VAL A 14 -2.18 -14.06 -1.53
C VAL A 14 -2.91 -14.80 -0.41
N SER A 15 -2.34 -14.76 0.80
CA SER A 15 -2.96 -15.37 1.99
C SER A 15 -4.28 -14.68 2.36
N PRO A 16 -5.35 -15.42 2.72
CA PRO A 16 -6.63 -14.83 3.13
C PRO A 16 -6.60 -14.19 4.53
N SER A 17 -5.50 -14.32 5.29
CA SER A 17 -5.40 -13.75 6.64
C SER A 17 -5.39 -12.22 6.58
N HIS A 18 -6.33 -11.54 7.22
CA HIS A 18 -6.40 -10.06 7.31
C HIS A 18 -5.65 -9.47 8.53
N ASN A 19 -5.15 -10.33 9.43
CA ASN A 19 -4.52 -9.95 10.70
C ASN A 19 -2.99 -9.84 10.64
N VAL A 20 -2.44 -9.53 9.46
CA VAL A 20 -1.00 -9.33 9.27
C VAL A 20 -0.64 -7.87 9.54
N GLY A 21 0.45 -7.65 10.28
CA GLY A 21 1.03 -6.33 10.57
C GLY A 21 2.23 -6.00 9.67
N ILE A 22 3.27 -5.41 10.25
CA ILE A 22 4.54 -5.18 9.56
C ILE A 22 5.21 -6.52 9.27
N ILE A 23 5.61 -6.74 8.02
CA ILE A 23 6.32 -7.95 7.59
C ILE A 23 7.73 -7.61 7.12
N ASN A 24 8.62 -8.60 7.23
CA ASN A 24 9.94 -8.53 6.60
C ASN A 24 9.77 -8.61 5.08
N GLY A 25 10.26 -7.60 4.35
CA GLY A 25 10.12 -7.51 2.90
C GLY A 25 10.88 -8.58 2.12
N LEU A 26 11.82 -9.29 2.75
CA LEU A 26 12.55 -10.41 2.14
C LEU A 26 11.64 -11.60 1.76
N SER A 27 10.41 -11.66 2.28
CA SER A 27 9.37 -12.61 1.86
C SER A 27 9.79 -14.09 1.85
N GLY A 28 10.68 -14.49 2.76
CA GLY A 28 11.19 -15.86 2.84
C GLY A 28 12.47 -16.12 2.04
N GLY A 29 13.13 -15.07 1.51
CA GLY A 29 14.47 -15.15 0.95
C GLY A 29 15.42 -15.86 1.90
N ALA A 30 15.99 -16.97 1.44
CA ALA A 30 16.80 -17.85 2.26
C ALA A 30 18.16 -17.19 2.55
N SER A 31 18.55 -17.13 3.83
CA SER A 31 19.88 -16.70 4.23
C SER A 31 20.82 -17.92 4.30
N THR A 32 20.96 -18.67 3.21
CA THR A 32 22.01 -19.70 3.13
C THR A 32 23.27 -19.08 2.52
N VAL A 33 24.44 -19.61 2.89
CA VAL A 33 25.74 -19.10 2.40
C VAL A 33 25.93 -19.39 0.91
N ASP A 34 25.24 -20.41 0.39
CA ASP A 34 25.34 -20.83 -1.01
C ASP A 34 24.40 -20.05 -1.94
N ASP A 35 23.40 -19.35 -1.37
CA ASP A 35 22.46 -18.49 -2.10
C ASP A 35 22.95 -17.03 -2.17
N ALA A 36 22.30 -16.21 -3.00
CA ALA A 36 22.57 -14.78 -3.07
C ALA A 36 22.39 -14.13 -1.67
N PRO A 37 23.31 -13.23 -1.24
CA PRO A 37 23.26 -12.65 0.10
C PRO A 37 21.95 -11.90 0.36
N ALA A 38 21.29 -12.19 1.47
CA ALA A 38 20.11 -11.45 1.94
C ALA A 38 20.52 -10.17 2.68
N ASP A 39 21.33 -9.34 2.03
CA ASP A 39 21.96 -8.16 2.64
C ASP A 39 21.02 -6.95 2.71
N THR A 40 19.79 -7.09 2.22
CA THR A 40 18.79 -6.02 2.21
C THR A 40 17.95 -6.02 3.50
N ILE A 41 17.94 -4.88 4.20
CA ILE A 41 17.00 -4.64 5.30
C ILE A 41 15.75 -3.97 4.74
N THR A 42 14.62 -4.67 4.82
CA THR A 42 13.34 -4.20 4.29
C THR A 42 12.15 -4.49 5.21
N ARG A 43 11.20 -3.56 5.29
CA ARG A 43 9.93 -3.71 6.01
C ARG A 43 8.79 -3.18 5.15
N ARG A 44 7.70 -3.92 5.12
CA ARG A 44 6.51 -3.54 4.36
C ARG A 44 5.22 -3.92 5.07
N PHE A 45 4.12 -3.32 4.63
CA PHE A 45 2.78 -3.86 4.85
C PHE A 45 2.38 -4.72 3.65
N ARG A 46 1.50 -5.70 3.87
CA ARG A 46 0.84 -6.38 2.75
C ARG A 46 -0.14 -5.40 2.10
N TYR A 47 -0.10 -5.31 0.77
CA TYR A 47 -0.76 -4.23 0.02
C TYR A 47 -2.26 -4.15 0.32
N ASP A 48 -2.99 -5.25 0.22
CA ASP A 48 -4.42 -5.35 0.48
C ASP A 48 -4.80 -4.90 1.90
N VAL A 49 -3.99 -5.29 2.89
CA VAL A 49 -4.19 -4.92 4.29
C VAL A 49 -4.00 -3.41 4.49
N ALA A 50 -2.96 -2.83 3.89
CA ALA A 50 -2.70 -1.40 3.97
C ALA A 50 -3.79 -0.59 3.26
N LEU A 51 -4.24 -1.07 2.10
CA LEU A 51 -5.30 -0.43 1.31
C LEU A 51 -6.63 -0.40 2.08
N VAL A 52 -7.04 -1.54 2.66
CA VAL A 52 -8.27 -1.59 3.47
C VAL A 52 -8.17 -0.68 4.69
N SER A 53 -7.00 -0.62 5.33
CA SER A 53 -6.78 0.31 6.45
C SER A 53 -6.93 1.76 5.99
N ALA A 54 -6.31 2.14 4.87
CA ALA A 54 -6.40 3.50 4.33
C ALA A 54 -7.83 3.87 3.92
N LEU A 55 -8.59 2.93 3.34
CA LEU A 55 -10.00 3.15 3.01
C LEU A 55 -10.89 3.25 4.25
N LYS A 56 -10.58 2.50 5.31
CA LYS A 56 -11.29 2.61 6.59
C LYS A 56 -11.00 3.90 7.33
N ASP A 57 -9.80 4.45 7.20
CA ASP A 57 -9.49 5.80 7.70
C ASP A 57 -10.35 6.88 7.00
N LEU A 58 -10.78 6.65 5.75
CA LEU A 58 -11.61 7.56 4.95
C LEU A 58 -13.12 7.31 5.10
N GLU A 59 -13.54 6.45 6.02
CA GLU A 59 -14.96 6.04 6.16
C GLU A 59 -15.88 7.24 6.40
N GLU A 60 -15.48 8.19 7.26
CA GLU A 60 -16.28 9.38 7.56
C GLU A 60 -16.45 10.28 6.33
N ASP A 61 -15.37 10.56 5.60
CA ASP A 61 -15.40 11.40 4.39
C ASP A 61 -16.24 10.76 3.27
N ILE A 62 -16.14 9.43 3.11
CA ILE A 62 -16.92 8.68 2.12
C ILE A 62 -18.42 8.73 2.46
N MET A 63 -18.79 8.55 3.73
CA MET A 63 -20.18 8.61 4.18
C MET A 63 -20.74 10.03 4.05
N GLU A 64 -19.94 11.06 4.34
CA GLU A 64 -20.31 12.45 4.08
C GLU A 64 -20.55 12.71 2.59
N GLY A 65 -19.64 12.26 1.72
CA GLY A 65 -19.79 12.41 0.26
C GLY A 65 -21.02 11.72 -0.32
N LEU A 66 -21.42 10.57 0.22
CA LEU A 66 -22.69 9.90 -0.14
C LEU A 66 -23.90 10.75 0.23
N ARG A 67 -23.93 11.27 1.47
CA ARG A 67 -25.00 12.14 1.97
C ARG A 67 -25.13 13.43 1.16
N GLU A 68 -24.02 14.09 0.86
CA GLU A 68 -23.99 15.30 0.02
C GLU A 68 -24.45 15.04 -1.41
N SER A 69 -24.18 13.84 -1.94
CA SER A 69 -24.62 13.42 -3.26
C SER A 69 -26.10 12.98 -3.31
N GLY A 70 -26.81 13.02 -2.17
CA GLY A 70 -28.22 12.59 -2.08
C GLY A 70 -28.42 11.10 -2.35
N LEU A 71 -27.38 10.29 -2.15
CA LEU A 71 -27.42 8.85 -2.30
C LEU A 71 -27.82 8.22 -0.97
N GLU A 72 -28.82 7.34 -0.98
CA GLU A 72 -29.19 6.59 0.23
C GLU A 72 -28.13 5.52 0.54
N ASP A 73 -27.56 5.58 1.75
CA ASP A 73 -26.53 4.66 2.25
C ASP A 73 -26.94 3.19 2.09
N SER A 74 -28.23 2.86 2.32
CA SER A 74 -28.76 1.51 2.25
C SER A 74 -28.88 0.94 0.84
N ALA A 75 -28.95 1.79 -0.19
CA ALA A 75 -29.09 1.38 -1.59
C ALA A 75 -27.75 1.33 -2.33
N CYS A 76 -26.69 1.89 -1.74
CA CYS A 76 -25.42 2.19 -2.40
C CYS A 76 -24.27 1.36 -1.81
N THR A 77 -24.46 0.04 -1.67
CA THR A 77 -23.48 -0.87 -1.04
C THR A 77 -22.52 -1.53 -2.04
N SER A 78 -22.69 -1.28 -3.33
CA SER A 78 -21.90 -1.89 -4.42
C SER A 78 -21.60 -0.86 -5.51
N GLY A 79 -20.65 -1.19 -6.39
CA GLY A 79 -20.31 -0.32 -7.53
C GLY A 79 -19.36 0.83 -7.18
N PHE A 80 -18.62 0.73 -6.07
CA PHE A 80 -17.55 1.67 -5.76
C PHE A 80 -16.32 1.44 -6.67
N SER A 81 -15.73 2.53 -7.12
CA SER A 81 -14.44 2.59 -7.79
C SER A 81 -13.49 3.41 -6.94
N VAL A 82 -12.26 2.94 -6.75
CA VAL A 82 -11.23 3.64 -5.98
C VAL A 82 -10.06 3.92 -6.92
N MET A 83 -9.67 5.18 -7.04
CA MET A 83 -8.47 5.58 -7.77
C MET A 83 -7.30 5.68 -6.81
N ILE A 84 -6.22 4.94 -7.07
CA ILE A 84 -5.02 4.91 -6.24
C ILE A 84 -3.85 5.43 -7.08
N LYS A 85 -3.09 6.37 -6.51
CA LYS A 85 -1.80 6.81 -7.04
C LYS A 85 -0.70 6.11 -6.28
N GLU A 86 0.15 5.38 -6.97
CA GLU A 86 1.34 4.74 -6.40
C GLU A 86 2.58 5.56 -6.73
N SER A 87 3.57 5.53 -5.83
CA SER A 87 4.83 6.24 -6.01
C SER A 87 5.98 5.49 -5.36
N CYS A 88 7.07 5.33 -6.10
CA CYS A 88 8.32 4.73 -5.66
C CYS A 88 9.44 5.72 -5.94
N ASP A 89 10.26 6.01 -4.93
CA ASP A 89 11.34 6.98 -5.04
C ASP A 89 12.58 6.53 -4.25
N GLY A 90 13.75 6.85 -4.81
CA GLY A 90 15.05 6.59 -4.22
C GLY A 90 15.52 7.79 -3.39
N MET A 91 16.25 7.50 -2.31
CA MET A 91 16.84 8.50 -1.42
C MET A 91 18.30 8.13 -1.16
N GLY A 92 19.21 9.03 -1.54
CA GLY A 92 20.64 8.92 -1.24
C GLY A 92 21.01 9.48 0.13
N ASP A 93 22.30 9.40 0.46
CA ASP A 93 22.93 9.97 1.66
C ASP A 93 22.27 9.52 2.99
N VAL A 94 21.80 8.27 3.03
CA VAL A 94 21.20 7.66 4.22
C VAL A 94 22.27 6.96 5.03
N SER A 95 22.88 7.65 6.00
CA SER A 95 24.02 7.11 6.75
C SER A 95 23.75 5.75 7.40
N GLU A 96 24.64 4.80 7.14
CA GLU A 96 24.61 3.48 7.78
C GLU A 96 24.85 3.62 9.28
N LYS A 97 24.14 2.79 10.07
CA LYS A 97 24.37 2.71 11.51
C LYS A 97 25.34 1.57 11.83
N HIS A 98 26.21 1.79 12.80
CA HIS A 98 26.86 0.68 13.50
C HIS A 98 25.79 -0.29 14.04
N GLY A 99 26.03 -1.59 13.90
CA GLY A 99 25.08 -2.61 14.30
C GLY A 99 25.63 -4.03 14.16
N GLY A 100 24.75 -5.02 14.35
CA GLY A 100 25.10 -6.44 14.22
C GLY A 100 25.17 -6.96 12.77
N GLY A 101 25.00 -6.08 11.79
CA GLY A 101 24.89 -6.43 10.37
C GLY A 101 23.47 -6.82 9.94
N PRO A 102 23.27 -7.14 8.64
CA PRO A 102 24.28 -7.14 7.56
C PRO A 102 24.76 -5.72 7.19
N VAL A 103 25.82 -5.64 6.37
CA VAL A 103 26.24 -4.37 5.76
C VAL A 103 25.14 -3.92 4.80
N VAL A 104 24.76 -2.65 4.86
CA VAL A 104 23.69 -2.09 4.00
C VAL A 104 24.17 -0.87 3.23
N PRO A 105 23.63 -0.60 2.03
CA PRO A 105 23.97 0.60 1.28
C PRO A 105 23.46 1.87 1.98
N GLU A 106 24.17 2.99 1.80
CA GLU A 106 23.72 4.32 2.27
C GLU A 106 22.64 4.95 1.35
N LYS A 107 21.82 4.10 0.74
CA LYS A 107 20.70 4.46 -0.13
C LYS A 107 19.47 3.68 0.32
N ALA A 108 18.31 4.32 0.22
CA ALA A 108 17.03 3.71 0.54
C ALA A 108 16.03 3.95 -0.58
N VAL A 109 15.13 2.99 -0.79
CA VAL A 109 13.97 3.15 -1.65
C VAL A 109 12.71 3.10 -0.79
N ARG A 110 11.78 4.02 -1.06
CA ARG A 110 10.47 4.10 -0.42
C ARG A 110 9.39 3.89 -1.47
N PHE A 111 8.56 2.87 -1.26
CA PHE A 111 7.32 2.68 -1.99
C PHE A 111 6.14 3.15 -1.14
N SER A 112 5.20 3.87 -1.76
CA SER A 112 4.06 4.49 -1.11
C SER A 112 2.85 4.56 -2.05
N PHE A 113 1.68 4.80 -1.47
CA PHE A 113 0.45 5.02 -2.25
C PHE A 113 -0.43 6.10 -1.60
N THR A 114 -1.37 6.62 -2.38
CA THR A 114 -2.37 7.60 -1.95
C THR A 114 -3.71 7.23 -2.60
N VAL A 115 -4.78 7.22 -1.80
CA VAL A 115 -6.15 7.13 -2.33
C VAL A 115 -6.52 8.51 -2.91
N MET A 116 -6.64 8.60 -4.23
CA MET A 116 -6.87 9.86 -4.94
C MET A 116 -8.34 10.24 -4.97
N SER A 117 -9.21 9.27 -5.22
CA SER A 117 -10.66 9.48 -5.24
C SER A 117 -11.41 8.18 -4.99
N VAL A 118 -12.63 8.33 -4.49
CA VAL A 118 -13.63 7.27 -4.42
C VAL A 118 -14.86 7.74 -5.17
N SER A 119 -15.35 6.91 -6.06
CA SER A 119 -16.58 7.13 -6.82
C SER A 119 -17.50 5.93 -6.72
N ILE A 120 -18.76 6.13 -7.06
CA ILE A 120 -19.78 5.10 -7.04
C ILE A 120 -20.63 5.16 -8.30
N ARG A 121 -20.97 3.98 -8.81
CA ARG A 121 -21.97 3.78 -9.85
C ARG A 121 -23.13 2.96 -9.29
N ALA A 122 -24.13 3.66 -8.74
CA ALA A 122 -25.34 3.03 -8.23
C ALA A 122 -26.15 2.36 -9.36
N GLU A 123 -26.85 1.26 -9.06
CA GLU A 123 -27.61 0.47 -10.05
C GLU A 123 -28.66 1.30 -10.82
N ASN A 124 -29.25 2.30 -10.16
CA ASN A 124 -30.26 3.18 -10.74
C ASN A 124 -29.68 4.39 -11.48
N GLN A 125 -28.36 4.58 -11.50
CA GLN A 125 -27.71 5.71 -12.14
C GLN A 125 -26.76 5.29 -13.27
N LYS A 126 -26.91 5.92 -14.43
CA LYS A 126 -26.04 5.66 -15.59
C LYS A 126 -24.65 6.30 -15.45
N LYS A 127 -24.50 7.30 -14.60
CA LYS A 127 -23.28 8.10 -14.46
C LYS A 127 -22.62 7.79 -13.12
N GLU A 128 -21.30 7.68 -13.15
CA GLU A 128 -20.46 7.59 -11.96
C GLU A 128 -20.43 8.93 -11.22
N VAL A 129 -20.59 8.88 -9.90
CA VAL A 129 -20.56 10.04 -9.01
C VAL A 129 -19.34 9.92 -8.12
N THR A 130 -18.49 10.95 -8.12
CA THR A 130 -17.33 11.02 -7.22
C THR A 130 -17.79 11.52 -5.86
N ILE A 131 -17.53 10.73 -4.81
CA ILE A 131 -17.95 11.01 -3.44
C ILE A 131 -16.78 11.45 -2.55
N PHE A 132 -15.56 11.11 -2.92
CA PHE A 132 -14.35 11.58 -2.25
C PHE A 132 -13.30 11.95 -3.29
N THR A 133 -12.58 13.05 -3.07
CA THR A 133 -11.38 13.43 -3.82
C THR A 133 -10.37 13.99 -2.83
N GLU A 134 -9.14 13.48 -2.88
CA GLU A 134 -8.04 13.96 -2.04
C GLU A 134 -7.78 15.45 -2.33
N PRO A 135 -8.00 16.36 -1.37
CA PRO A 135 -7.92 17.80 -1.61
C PRO A 135 -6.49 18.28 -1.87
N LYS A 136 -5.47 17.59 -1.32
CA LYS A 136 -4.05 17.95 -1.44
C LYS A 136 -3.23 16.71 -1.82
N PRO A 137 -3.31 16.25 -3.07
CA PRO A 137 -2.68 14.99 -3.50
C PRO A 137 -1.14 15.03 -3.50
N ASN A 138 -0.55 16.22 -3.36
CA ASN A 138 0.90 16.42 -3.25
C ASN A 138 1.36 16.65 -1.80
N SER A 139 0.45 16.62 -0.81
CA SER A 139 0.85 16.69 0.58
C SER A 139 1.45 15.37 1.03
N GLU A 140 2.52 15.47 1.82
CA GLU A 140 3.12 14.37 2.55
C GLU A 140 2.15 13.65 3.50
N LEU A 141 1.09 14.33 3.95
CA LEU A 141 0.08 13.77 4.86
C LEU A 141 -0.85 12.74 4.19
N SER A 142 -1.06 12.86 2.87
CA SER A 142 -1.86 11.90 2.09
C SER A 142 -1.03 10.74 1.53
N CYS A 143 0.29 10.82 1.64
CA CYS A 143 1.21 9.77 1.21
C CYS A 143 1.33 8.67 2.28
N ARG A 144 0.83 7.46 1.97
CA ARG A 144 0.88 6.31 2.88
C ARG A 144 2.08 5.42 2.53
N PRO A 145 3.09 5.27 3.41
CA PRO A 145 4.24 4.40 3.13
C PRO A 145 3.82 2.94 3.16
N LEU A 146 4.26 2.16 2.17
CA LEU A 146 3.95 0.75 2.04
C LEU A 146 5.18 -0.14 2.24
N CYS A 147 6.32 0.22 1.65
CA CYS A 147 7.57 -0.52 1.73
C CYS A 147 8.75 0.44 1.93
N LEU A 148 9.65 0.08 2.83
CA LEU A 148 10.90 0.76 3.10
C LEU A 148 12.03 -0.25 2.99
N THR A 149 13.03 0.05 2.15
CA THR A 149 14.14 -0.87 1.89
C THR A 149 15.45 -0.11 1.76
N PHE A 150 16.52 -0.64 2.33
CA PHE A 150 17.89 -0.17 2.08
C PHE A 150 18.43 -0.89 0.86
N VAL A 151 18.37 -0.21 -0.29
CA VAL A 151 18.81 -0.73 -1.59
C VAL A 151 19.19 0.46 -2.48
N ASP A 152 20.14 0.24 -3.38
CA ASP A 152 20.42 1.18 -4.46
C ASP A 152 19.36 1.02 -5.56
N GLU A 153 18.75 2.11 -6.02
CA GLU A 153 17.76 2.06 -7.12
C GLU A 153 18.35 1.52 -8.44
N SER A 154 19.68 1.58 -8.59
CA SER A 154 20.39 0.99 -9.72
C SER A 154 20.61 -0.53 -9.60
N ASP A 155 20.43 -1.10 -8.41
CA ASP A 155 20.48 -2.55 -8.19
C ASP A 155 19.13 -3.18 -8.51
N HIS A 156 18.96 -3.52 -9.80
CA HIS A 156 17.72 -4.05 -10.32
C HIS A 156 17.33 -5.40 -9.72
N GLU A 157 18.30 -6.24 -9.35
CA GLU A 157 18.06 -7.59 -8.84
C GLU A 157 17.43 -7.52 -7.45
N ASN A 158 18.07 -6.81 -6.52
CA ASN A 158 17.57 -6.67 -5.16
C ASN A 158 16.28 -5.85 -5.10
N LEU A 159 16.16 -4.79 -5.91
CA LEU A 159 14.95 -3.99 -5.97
C LEU A 159 13.75 -4.80 -6.46
N THR A 160 13.93 -5.60 -7.51
CA THR A 160 12.86 -6.46 -8.04
C THR A 160 12.50 -7.56 -7.05
N ALA A 161 13.49 -8.18 -6.39
CA ALA A 161 13.24 -9.21 -5.39
C ALA A 161 12.39 -8.70 -4.22
N VAL A 162 12.63 -7.47 -3.75
CA VAL A 162 11.87 -6.87 -2.64
C VAL A 162 10.49 -6.34 -3.06
N LEU A 163 10.37 -5.75 -4.25
CA LEU A 163 9.12 -5.11 -4.69
C LEU A 163 8.18 -6.04 -5.46
N SER A 164 8.63 -7.22 -5.89
CA SER A 164 7.78 -8.17 -6.61
C SER A 164 6.59 -8.71 -5.80
N PRO A 165 6.71 -9.05 -4.50
CA PRO A 165 5.61 -9.62 -3.74
C PRO A 165 4.63 -8.60 -3.16
#